data_AF-A0A7W4ADX2-F1
#
_entry.id   AF-A0A7W4ADX2-F1
#
_cell.length_a   1.000
_cell.length_b   1.000
_cell.length_c   1.000
_cell.angle_alpha   90.00
_cell.angle_beta   90.00
_cell.angle_gamma   90.00
#
_symmetry.space_group_name_H-M   'P 1'
#
loop_
_entity.id
_entity.type
_entity.pdbx_description
1 polymer ?
#
loop_
_entity_poly.entity_id
_entity_poly.type
_entity_poly.pdbx_seq_one_letter_code
_entity_poly.pdbx_strand_id
1 'polypeptide(L)'
;MQHDTEKYKRIFEAMSPEEVEEINRLNDDEHQRQAEAFKAGYEKGICYLCNKPFKTISKDNPCLHWLLRQCKFKKKDFPKVYDKYGYGNIAAFVRWCANQERLLGNINDLEDERSDRKVLSYTVKWKNIEWTFDCSKNDFQGHQKTSIDYPHYHFQMRIDGRQFINFNDFHVPFTDQDLFILKNSMEQGYWFKQNFGAIGSGMQDAVSVELGDILEHTSRSNNEDETTYHFSTMIDARDNPISGEEIYEIQQEAERTGKSFALVAQKRLKERANVQTVVSPADSIPDIASRTEHKRR
;
A
#
# COMPACT_ATOMS: atom_id res chain seq x y z
N MET A 1 27.22 -0.55 2.29
CA MET A 1 26.06 -0.14 1.47
C MET A 1 26.50 1.00 0.56
N GLN A 2 26.58 0.74 -0.75
CA GLN A 2 27.38 1.50 -1.73
C GLN A 2 26.57 2.57 -2.49
N HIS A 3 25.45 3.04 -1.93
CA HIS A 3 24.66 4.13 -2.52
C HIS A 3 24.97 5.43 -1.80
N ASP A 4 25.57 6.39 -2.51
CA ASP A 4 25.78 7.76 -2.01
C ASP A 4 24.64 8.63 -2.55
N THR A 5 23.64 8.88 -1.70
CA THR A 5 22.41 9.57 -2.11
C THR A 5 22.66 11.05 -2.41
N GLU A 6 23.65 11.67 -1.77
CA GLU A 6 24.07 13.04 -2.06
C GLU A 6 24.73 13.14 -3.45
N LYS A 7 25.51 12.13 -3.84
CA LYS A 7 26.04 12.05 -5.20
C LYS A 7 24.91 11.95 -6.23
N TYR A 8 23.88 11.14 -5.99
CA TYR A 8 22.73 11.05 -6.90
C TYR A 8 21.97 12.37 -6.99
N LYS A 9 21.70 13.01 -5.85
CA LYS A 9 21.08 14.33 -5.82
C LYS A 9 21.83 15.35 -6.68
N ARG A 10 23.16 15.44 -6.57
CA ARG A 10 23.97 16.34 -7.41
C ARG A 10 23.86 16.04 -8.91
N ILE A 11 23.69 14.77 -9.28
CA ILE A 11 23.48 14.39 -10.69
C ILE A 11 22.13 14.93 -11.17
N PHE A 12 21.06 14.74 -10.40
CA PHE A 12 19.73 15.24 -10.75
C PHE A 12 19.64 16.77 -10.72
N GLU A 13 20.28 17.45 -9.77
CA GLU A 13 20.35 18.92 -9.72
C GLU A 13 21.15 19.52 -10.87
N ALA A 14 22.03 18.74 -11.51
CA ALA A 14 22.78 19.16 -12.68
C ALA A 14 22.04 18.91 -14.00
N MET A 15 20.91 18.17 -13.99
CA MET A 15 20.06 17.96 -15.16
C MET A 15 19.26 19.22 -15.47
N SER A 16 19.02 19.44 -16.75
CA SER A 16 18.07 20.46 -17.21
C SER A 16 16.63 20.07 -16.82
N PRO A 17 15.73 21.06 -16.65
CA PRO A 17 14.30 20.79 -16.44
C PRO A 17 13.71 19.86 -17.50
N GLU A 18 14.14 20.01 -18.76
CA GLU A 18 13.67 19.20 -19.89
C GLU A 18 14.11 17.73 -19.78
N GLU A 19 15.33 17.46 -19.31
CA GLU A 19 15.80 16.09 -19.05
C GLU A 19 15.02 15.44 -17.90
N VAL A 20 14.75 16.19 -16.84
CA VAL A 20 13.96 15.68 -15.70
C VAL A 20 12.53 15.38 -16.14
N GLU A 21 11.92 16.28 -16.92
CA GLU A 21 10.57 16.09 -17.45
C GLU A 21 10.50 14.87 -18.36
N GLU A 22 11.46 14.69 -19.28
CA GLU A 22 11.48 13.54 -20.18
C GLU A 22 11.66 12.22 -19.42
N ILE A 23 12.53 12.17 -18.41
CA ILE A 23 12.70 10.97 -17.56
C ILE A 23 11.40 10.66 -16.82
N ASN A 24 10.73 11.66 -16.25
CA ASN A 24 9.46 11.46 -15.55
C ASN A 24 8.37 10.99 -16.51
N ARG A 25 8.28 11.58 -17.70
CA ARG A 25 7.32 11.21 -18.75
C ARG A 25 7.53 9.77 -19.21
N LEU A 26 8.76 9.35 -19.47
CA LEU A 26 9.08 7.98 -19.88
C LEU A 26 8.74 6.96 -18.78
N ASN A 27 8.98 7.31 -17.51
CA ASN A 27 8.59 6.46 -16.38
C ASN A 27 7.07 6.34 -16.24
N ASP A 28 6.33 7.45 -16.43
CA ASP A 28 4.87 7.46 -16.36
C ASP A 28 4.26 6.68 -17.53
N ASP A 29 4.73 6.88 -18.77
CA ASP A 29 4.30 6.14 -19.95
C ASP A 29 4.47 4.62 -19.76
N GLU A 30 5.63 4.19 -19.24
CA GLU A 30 5.89 2.78 -18.96
C GLU A 30 5.01 2.24 -17.83
N HIS A 31 4.77 3.04 -16.78
CA HIS A 31 3.86 2.67 -15.71
C HIS A 31 2.43 2.47 -16.23
N GLN A 32 1.92 3.43 -17.00
CA GLN A 32 0.59 3.35 -17.61
C GLN A 32 0.44 2.11 -18.48
N ARG A 33 1.42 1.86 -19.37
CA ARG A 33 1.46 0.67 -20.23
C ARG A 33 1.41 -0.64 -19.42
N GLN A 34 2.19 -0.74 -18.35
CA GLN A 34 2.17 -1.94 -17.49
C GLN A 34 0.87 -2.06 -16.70
N ALA A 35 0.33 -0.96 -16.19
CA ALA A 35 -0.92 -0.91 -15.44
C ALA A 35 -2.11 -1.38 -16.30
N GLU A 36 -2.18 -0.92 -17.54
CA GLU A 36 -3.20 -1.34 -18.51
C GLU A 36 -3.08 -2.83 -18.85
N ALA A 37 -1.86 -3.30 -19.15
CA ALA A 37 -1.60 -4.70 -19.43
C ALA A 37 -1.94 -5.60 -18.22
N PHE A 38 -1.62 -5.13 -17.00
CA PHE A 38 -2.00 -5.81 -15.76
C PHE A 38 -3.51 -5.92 -15.61
N LYS A 39 -4.25 -4.80 -15.69
CA LYS A 39 -5.72 -4.79 -15.55
C LYS A 39 -6.39 -5.71 -16.56
N ALA A 40 -6.03 -5.57 -17.84
CA ALA A 40 -6.59 -6.38 -18.93
C ALA A 40 -6.27 -7.87 -18.77
N GLY A 41 -5.08 -8.22 -18.25
CA GLY A 41 -4.73 -9.60 -17.93
C GLY A 41 -5.49 -10.12 -16.71
N TYR A 42 -5.57 -9.31 -15.65
CA TYR A 42 -6.19 -9.65 -14.37
C TYR A 42 -7.66 -10.01 -14.52
N GLU A 43 -8.43 -9.20 -15.28
CA GLU A 43 -9.83 -9.46 -15.62
C GLU A 43 -10.05 -10.82 -16.30
N LYS A 44 -9.06 -11.26 -17.10
CA LYS A 44 -9.09 -12.53 -17.84
C LYS A 44 -8.48 -13.69 -17.05
N GLY A 45 -7.98 -13.46 -15.84
CA GLY A 45 -7.25 -14.47 -15.05
C GLY A 45 -5.90 -14.86 -15.65
N ILE A 46 -5.27 -13.95 -16.40
CA ILE A 46 -3.99 -14.13 -17.10
C ILE A 46 -2.94 -13.19 -16.50
N CYS A 47 -1.76 -13.71 -16.21
CA CYS A 47 -0.65 -12.90 -15.72
C CYS A 47 0.01 -12.11 -16.85
N TYR A 48 0.00 -10.77 -16.76
CA TYR A 48 0.61 -9.88 -17.74
C TYR A 48 2.13 -10.06 -17.91
N LEU A 49 2.83 -10.59 -16.90
CA LEU A 49 4.29 -10.80 -16.94
C LEU A 49 4.71 -12.02 -17.74
N CYS A 50 3.87 -13.06 -17.78
CA CYS A 50 4.23 -14.33 -18.43
C CYS A 50 3.19 -14.81 -19.46
N ASN A 51 2.09 -14.08 -19.62
CA ASN A 51 0.96 -14.41 -20.49
C ASN A 51 0.36 -15.80 -20.25
N LYS A 52 0.52 -16.34 -19.03
CA LYS A 52 -0.06 -17.63 -18.63
C LYS A 52 -1.24 -17.41 -17.67
N PRO A 53 -2.24 -18.31 -17.65
CA PRO A 53 -3.30 -18.29 -16.65
C PRO A 53 -2.74 -18.33 -15.22
N PHE A 54 -3.38 -17.66 -14.27
CA PHE A 54 -2.97 -17.66 -12.85
C PHE A 54 -2.88 -19.06 -12.22
N LYS A 55 -3.61 -20.03 -12.78
CA LYS A 55 -3.57 -21.44 -12.35
C LYS A 55 -2.32 -22.19 -12.79
N THR A 56 -1.50 -21.60 -13.66
CA THR A 56 -0.32 -22.25 -14.26
C THR A 56 0.91 -22.10 -13.37
N ILE A 57 1.73 -23.15 -13.29
CA ILE A 57 3.06 -23.10 -12.67
C ILE A 57 4.09 -23.58 -13.69
N SER A 58 5.20 -22.83 -13.83
CA SER A 58 6.25 -23.08 -14.83
C SER A 58 7.60 -23.06 -14.13
N LYS A 59 8.09 -24.21 -13.67
CA LYS A 59 9.29 -24.24 -12.80
C LYS A 59 10.53 -23.60 -13.44
N ASP A 60 10.61 -23.61 -14.76
CA ASP A 60 11.70 -23.03 -15.55
C ASP A 60 11.48 -21.53 -15.86
N ASN A 61 10.29 -21.01 -15.59
CA ASN A 61 9.97 -19.59 -15.73
C ASN A 61 9.14 -19.11 -14.52
N PRO A 62 9.78 -18.87 -13.36
CA PRO A 62 9.14 -18.32 -12.17
C PRO A 62 8.41 -17.00 -12.45
N CYS A 63 7.29 -16.78 -11.77
CA CYS A 63 6.44 -15.61 -12.00
C CYS A 63 5.74 -15.18 -10.69
N LEU A 64 5.47 -13.88 -10.57
CA LEU A 64 4.83 -13.27 -9.40
C LEU A 64 3.41 -13.79 -9.15
N HIS A 65 2.67 -14.20 -10.19
CA HIS A 65 1.31 -14.71 -10.02
C HIS A 65 1.22 -16.00 -9.18
N TRP A 66 2.35 -16.67 -8.93
CA TRP A 66 2.39 -17.81 -8.03
C TRP A 66 2.00 -17.45 -6.59
N LEU A 67 2.25 -16.19 -6.20
CA LEU A 67 1.87 -15.64 -4.91
C LEU A 67 0.36 -15.60 -4.71
N LEU A 68 -0.43 -15.58 -5.80
CA LEU A 68 -1.90 -15.65 -5.73
C LEU A 68 -2.43 -17.03 -5.31
N ARG A 69 -1.56 -18.05 -5.22
CA ARG A 69 -1.89 -19.43 -4.84
C ARG A 69 -3.06 -20.06 -5.63
N GLN A 70 -3.40 -19.53 -6.80
CA GLN A 70 -4.35 -20.17 -7.71
C GLN A 70 -3.73 -21.35 -8.45
N CYS A 71 -2.39 -21.46 -8.42
CA CYS A 71 -1.62 -22.59 -8.92
C CYS A 71 -1.08 -23.45 -7.76
N LYS A 72 -0.41 -24.57 -8.10
CA LYS A 72 0.20 -25.50 -7.12
C LYS A 72 1.50 -24.98 -6.48
N PHE A 73 1.62 -23.67 -6.25
CA PHE A 73 2.76 -23.04 -5.59
C PHE A 73 2.98 -23.65 -4.21
N LYS A 74 4.24 -23.93 -3.86
CA LYS A 74 4.65 -24.37 -2.52
C LYS A 74 5.64 -23.35 -1.96
N LYS A 75 5.71 -23.23 -0.63
CA LYS A 75 6.67 -22.36 0.06
C LYS A 75 8.11 -22.51 -0.46
N LYS A 76 8.56 -23.74 -0.73
CA LYS A 76 9.90 -24.04 -1.28
C LYS A 76 10.15 -23.51 -2.70
N ASP A 77 9.11 -23.08 -3.41
CA ASP A 77 9.23 -22.47 -4.74
C ASP A 77 9.43 -20.95 -4.63
N PHE A 78 9.20 -20.34 -3.46
CA PHE A 78 9.35 -18.90 -3.25
C PHE A 78 10.76 -18.36 -3.57
N PRO A 79 11.86 -19.07 -3.26
CA PRO A 79 13.19 -18.66 -3.70
C PRO A 79 13.31 -18.37 -5.18
N LYS A 80 12.69 -19.21 -6.01
CA LYS A 80 12.71 -19.01 -7.47
C LYS A 80 12.02 -17.72 -7.91
N VAL A 81 11.08 -17.23 -7.11
CA VAL A 81 10.36 -15.97 -7.37
C VAL A 81 11.27 -14.80 -7.01
N TYR A 82 11.79 -14.75 -5.79
CA TYR A 82 12.61 -13.62 -5.35
C TYR A 82 14.02 -13.59 -5.96
N ASP A 83 14.52 -14.72 -6.48
CA ASP A 83 15.77 -14.75 -7.27
C ASP A 83 15.61 -14.06 -8.63
N LYS A 84 14.36 -13.94 -9.13
CA LYS A 84 14.04 -13.33 -10.43
C LYS A 84 13.47 -11.92 -10.30
N TYR A 85 12.76 -11.62 -9.21
CA TYR A 85 12.05 -10.37 -9.00
C TYR A 85 12.49 -9.73 -7.69
N GLY A 86 12.87 -8.45 -7.75
CA GLY A 86 13.24 -7.68 -6.57
C GLY A 86 12.03 -7.32 -5.70
N TYR A 87 12.31 -6.70 -4.55
CA TYR A 87 11.27 -6.24 -3.63
C TYR A 87 10.26 -5.34 -4.34
N GLY A 88 10.71 -4.35 -5.11
CA GLY A 88 9.84 -3.41 -5.80
C GLY A 88 8.85 -4.11 -6.74
N ASN A 89 9.29 -5.13 -7.48
CA ASN A 89 8.42 -5.89 -8.38
C ASN A 89 7.39 -6.73 -7.61
N ILE A 90 7.83 -7.43 -6.56
CA ILE A 90 6.95 -8.28 -5.74
C ILE A 90 5.89 -7.41 -5.05
N ALA A 91 6.31 -6.31 -4.43
CA ALA A 91 5.45 -5.34 -3.75
C ALA A 91 4.42 -4.72 -4.72
N ALA A 92 4.88 -4.24 -5.89
CA ALA A 92 3.98 -3.70 -6.91
C ALA A 92 2.90 -4.71 -7.31
N PHE A 93 3.29 -5.94 -7.64
CA PHE A 93 2.35 -6.96 -8.10
C PHE A 93 1.26 -7.28 -7.07
N VAL A 94 1.63 -7.49 -5.80
CA VAL A 94 0.64 -7.83 -4.77
C VAL A 94 -0.27 -6.64 -4.44
N ARG A 95 0.27 -5.42 -4.42
CA ARG A 95 -0.52 -4.18 -4.25
C ARG A 95 -1.52 -4.00 -5.39
N TRP A 96 -1.08 -4.20 -6.63
CA TRP A 96 -1.95 -4.09 -7.80
C TRP A 96 -3.08 -5.10 -7.75
N CYS A 97 -2.81 -6.34 -7.32
CA CYS A 97 -3.85 -7.37 -7.12
C CYS A 97 -4.84 -6.96 -6.04
N ALA A 98 -4.36 -6.48 -4.89
CA ALA A 98 -5.21 -6.02 -3.78
C ALA A 98 -6.17 -4.90 -4.19
N ASN A 99 -5.67 -3.93 -4.96
CA ASN A 99 -6.45 -2.79 -5.46
C ASN A 99 -7.43 -3.15 -6.59
N GLN A 100 -7.33 -4.34 -7.21
CA GLN A 100 -8.41 -4.84 -8.08
C GLN A 100 -9.62 -5.32 -7.29
N GLU A 101 -9.44 -5.69 -6.02
CA GLU A 101 -10.52 -6.17 -5.17
C GLU A 101 -11.13 -5.03 -4.34
N ARG A 102 -10.29 -4.21 -3.71
CA ARG A 102 -10.70 -2.99 -2.99
C ARG A 102 -9.59 -1.96 -3.04
N LEU A 103 -9.85 -0.87 -3.75
CA LEU A 103 -8.92 0.23 -3.94
C LEU A 103 -8.59 0.89 -2.58
N LEU A 104 -7.29 1.03 -2.29
CA LEU A 104 -6.69 1.61 -1.06
C LEU A 104 -6.93 0.82 0.22
N GLY A 105 -8.13 0.26 0.41
CA GLY A 105 -8.54 -0.36 1.67
C GLY A 105 -7.88 -1.72 1.96
N ASN A 106 -7.26 -2.37 0.98
CA ASN A 106 -6.63 -3.68 1.17
C ASN A 106 -5.13 -3.62 1.48
N ILE A 107 -4.56 -2.43 1.63
CA ILE A 107 -3.12 -2.24 1.87
C ILE A 107 -2.98 -1.34 3.10
N ASN A 108 -2.50 -1.90 4.20
CA ASN A 108 -2.11 -1.12 5.37
C ASN A 108 -0.61 -0.89 5.36
N ASP A 109 -0.25 0.32 4.94
CA ASP A 109 1.10 0.86 4.87
C ASP A 109 1.25 2.18 5.65
N LEU A 110 0.39 2.40 6.66
CA LEU A 110 0.39 3.60 7.49
C LEU A 110 1.74 3.79 8.18
N GLU A 111 2.30 4.99 8.04
CA GLU A 111 3.58 5.34 8.65
C GLU A 111 3.48 5.36 10.19
N ASP A 112 2.35 5.81 10.74
CA ASP A 112 2.10 5.90 12.17
C ASP A 112 1.99 4.53 12.86
N GLU A 113 1.60 3.47 12.13
CA GLU A 113 1.56 2.10 12.65
C GLU A 113 2.91 1.38 12.54
N ARG A 114 3.82 1.90 11.71
CA ARG A 114 5.16 1.35 11.54
C ARG A 114 6.09 1.87 12.66
N SER A 115 6.70 0.96 13.41
CA SER A 115 7.76 1.33 14.36
C SER A 115 8.93 2.06 13.70
N ASP A 116 9.44 3.13 14.32
CA ASP A 116 10.65 3.88 13.91
C ASP A 116 11.91 3.03 13.70
N ARG A 117 11.93 1.80 14.21
CA ARG A 117 13.03 0.86 14.02
C ARG A 117 12.96 0.12 12.69
N LYS A 118 11.88 0.30 11.92
CA LYS A 118 11.61 -0.36 10.65
C LYS A 118 11.92 0.56 9.47
N VAL A 119 12.48 -0.03 8.42
CA VAL A 119 12.60 0.60 7.09
C VAL A 119 11.28 0.40 6.34
N LEU A 120 10.69 -0.78 6.43
CA LEU A 120 9.35 -1.07 5.91
C LEU A 120 8.63 -2.03 6.85
N SER A 121 7.32 -1.85 6.98
CA SER A 121 6.40 -2.75 7.69
C SER A 121 5.01 -2.45 7.16
N TYR A 122 4.42 -3.38 6.41
CA TYR A 122 3.06 -3.20 5.86
C TYR A 122 2.44 -4.53 5.46
N THR A 123 1.11 -4.60 5.47
CA THR A 123 0.33 -5.78 5.07
C THR A 123 -0.52 -5.46 3.84
N VAL A 124 -0.57 -6.40 2.90
CA VAL A 124 -1.42 -6.36 1.71
C VAL A 124 -2.36 -7.56 1.74
N LYS A 125 -3.67 -7.32 1.69
CA LYS A 125 -4.71 -8.34 1.67
C LYS A 125 -5.29 -8.50 0.26
N TRP A 126 -5.47 -9.73 -0.16
CA TRP A 126 -6.13 -10.06 -1.41
C TRP A 126 -6.97 -11.32 -1.23
N LYS A 127 -8.29 -11.16 -1.26
CA LYS A 127 -9.24 -12.24 -0.98
C LYS A 127 -8.92 -12.87 0.38
N ASN A 128 -8.52 -14.14 0.38
CA ASN A 128 -8.15 -14.89 1.56
C ASN A 128 -6.64 -14.94 1.84
N ILE A 129 -5.83 -14.20 1.08
CA ILE A 129 -4.37 -14.17 1.20
C ILE A 129 -3.93 -12.84 1.79
N GLU A 130 -2.96 -12.90 2.70
CA GLU A 130 -2.29 -11.72 3.24
C GLU A 130 -0.79 -11.87 3.02
N TRP A 131 -0.15 -10.80 2.53
CA TRP A 131 1.30 -10.69 2.41
C TRP A 131 1.79 -9.56 3.30
N THR A 132 2.76 -9.84 4.14
CA THR A 132 3.38 -8.82 5.01
C THR A 132 4.86 -8.73 4.71
N PHE A 133 5.33 -7.50 4.50
CA PHE A 133 6.73 -7.19 4.31
C PHE A 133 7.25 -6.50 5.57
N ASP A 134 8.39 -6.95 6.08
CA ASP A 134 9.01 -6.41 7.29
C ASP A 134 10.52 -6.29 7.10
N CYS A 135 11.10 -5.12 7.42
CA CYS A 135 12.54 -4.92 7.44
C CYS A 135 12.89 -3.96 8.57
N SER A 136 13.70 -4.39 9.53
CA SER A 136 14.30 -3.49 10.51
C SER A 136 15.49 -2.73 9.91
N LYS A 137 15.87 -1.61 10.56
CA LYS A 137 17.12 -0.90 10.23
C LYS A 137 18.35 -1.81 10.27
N ASN A 138 18.35 -2.83 11.14
CA ASN A 138 19.44 -3.81 11.22
C ASN A 138 19.39 -4.79 10.04
N ASP A 139 18.20 -5.29 9.67
CA ASP A 139 18.04 -6.19 8.52
C ASP A 139 18.45 -5.48 7.22
N PHE A 140 18.13 -4.18 7.11
CA PHE A 140 18.52 -3.32 5.99
C PHE A 140 20.04 -3.08 5.90
N GLN A 141 20.74 -3.07 7.04
CA GLN A 141 22.20 -2.96 7.06
C GLN A 141 22.89 -4.31 6.81
N GLY A 142 22.19 -5.41 7.05
CA GLY A 142 22.77 -6.75 7.16
C GLY A 142 23.31 -7.02 8.57
N HIS A 143 23.21 -8.26 9.02
CA HIS A 143 23.71 -8.68 10.32
C HIS A 143 25.21 -8.99 10.24
N GLN A 144 26.04 -7.96 10.43
CA GLN A 144 27.49 -8.11 10.43
C GLN A 144 27.95 -9.28 11.32
N LYS A 145 28.89 -10.08 10.81
CA LYS A 145 29.48 -11.25 11.49
C LYS A 145 28.52 -12.42 11.70
N THR A 146 27.42 -12.47 10.95
CA THR A 146 26.54 -13.63 10.86
C THR A 146 26.51 -14.17 9.43
N SER A 147 25.83 -15.29 9.19
CA SER A 147 25.62 -15.84 7.85
C SER A 147 24.68 -15.00 6.96
N ILE A 148 24.08 -13.95 7.52
CA ILE A 148 23.11 -13.06 6.87
C ILE A 148 23.61 -11.63 7.01
N ASP A 149 24.81 -11.40 6.49
CA ASP A 149 25.52 -10.12 6.55
C ASP A 149 25.15 -9.17 5.39
N TYR A 150 24.14 -9.54 4.60
CA TYR A 150 23.60 -8.73 3.51
C TYR A 150 22.25 -8.10 3.86
N PRO A 151 21.93 -6.93 3.27
CA PRO A 151 20.61 -6.30 3.36
C PRO A 151 19.48 -7.23 2.88
N HIS A 152 18.46 -7.40 3.71
CA HIS A 152 17.33 -8.25 3.39
C HIS A 152 16.04 -7.77 4.05
N TYR A 153 14.92 -8.32 3.61
CA TYR A 153 13.62 -8.19 4.28
C TYR A 153 13.02 -9.56 4.58
N HIS A 154 12.04 -9.56 5.47
CA HIS A 154 11.23 -10.71 5.78
C HIS A 154 9.89 -10.61 5.07
N PHE A 155 9.43 -11.76 4.59
CA PHE A 155 8.16 -11.91 3.89
C PHE A 155 7.31 -12.94 4.62
N GLN A 156 6.11 -12.55 5.02
CA GLN A 156 5.08 -13.46 5.52
C GLN A 156 3.97 -13.60 4.49
N MET A 157 3.44 -14.81 4.37
CA MET A 157 2.24 -15.09 3.59
C MET A 157 1.29 -15.92 4.44
N ARG A 158 0.06 -15.43 4.63
CA ARG A 158 -1.04 -16.17 5.23
C ARG A 158 -2.12 -16.50 4.22
N ILE A 159 -2.81 -17.61 4.43
CA ILE A 159 -3.93 -18.05 3.62
C ILE A 159 -5.04 -18.50 4.57
N ASP A 160 -6.22 -17.92 4.45
CA ASP A 160 -7.33 -18.11 5.38
C ASP A 160 -6.90 -17.83 6.84
N GLY A 161 -6.09 -16.78 7.04
CA GLY A 161 -5.50 -16.41 8.33
C GLY A 161 -4.40 -17.35 8.85
N ARG A 162 -4.11 -18.45 8.16
CA ARG A 162 -3.11 -19.46 8.57
C ARG A 162 -1.76 -19.20 7.93
N GLN A 163 -0.70 -19.43 8.70
CA GLN A 163 0.68 -19.30 8.23
C GLN A 163 0.98 -20.24 7.05
N PHE A 164 1.46 -19.69 5.95
CA PHE A 164 1.98 -20.44 4.81
C PHE A 164 3.48 -20.18 4.58
N ILE A 165 3.89 -18.93 4.67
CA ILE A 165 5.29 -18.48 4.78
C ILE A 165 5.38 -17.61 6.03
N ASN A 166 6.33 -17.89 6.90
CA ASN A 166 6.64 -17.13 8.12
C ASN A 166 7.82 -16.19 7.87
N PHE A 167 7.88 -15.11 8.65
CA PHE A 167 8.96 -14.13 8.55
C PHE A 167 10.37 -14.75 8.66
N ASN A 168 10.55 -15.74 9.54
CA ASN A 168 11.85 -16.37 9.75
C ASN A 168 12.20 -17.45 8.72
N ASP A 169 11.31 -17.73 7.77
CA ASP A 169 11.54 -18.76 6.76
C ASP A 169 12.55 -18.35 5.70
N PHE A 170 12.53 -17.07 5.33
CA PHE A 170 13.38 -16.51 4.29
C PHE A 170 13.90 -15.13 4.71
N HIS A 171 15.16 -14.90 4.40
CA HIS A 171 15.79 -13.59 4.45
C HIS A 171 15.94 -13.17 2.99
N VAL A 172 14.94 -12.46 2.48
CA VAL A 172 14.85 -12.16 1.05
C VAL A 172 15.82 -11.02 0.74
N PRO A 173 16.86 -11.25 -0.09
CA PRO A 173 17.86 -10.24 -0.35
C PRO A 173 17.24 -9.07 -1.13
N PHE A 174 17.64 -7.85 -0.79
CA PHE A 174 17.37 -6.71 -1.65
C PHE A 174 18.27 -6.75 -2.88
N THR A 175 17.73 -6.38 -4.04
CA THR A 175 18.55 -6.10 -5.23
C THR A 175 19.23 -4.73 -5.09
N ASP A 176 20.23 -4.45 -5.92
CA ASP A 176 20.89 -3.12 -5.96
C ASP A 176 19.87 -2.01 -6.25
N GLN A 177 18.93 -2.25 -7.17
CA GLN A 177 17.85 -1.31 -7.47
C GLN A 177 16.93 -1.07 -6.26
N ASP A 178 16.58 -2.12 -5.51
CA ASP A 178 15.77 -1.98 -4.30
C ASP A 178 16.50 -1.12 -3.25
N LEU A 179 17.80 -1.35 -3.06
CA LEU A 179 18.61 -0.57 -2.12
C LEU A 179 18.76 0.88 -2.55
N PHE A 180 18.95 1.14 -3.85
CA PHE A 180 18.95 2.48 -4.42
C PHE A 180 17.64 3.22 -4.09
N ILE A 181 16.49 2.59 -4.40
CA ILE A 181 15.17 3.20 -4.19
C ILE A 181 14.91 3.45 -2.71
N LEU A 182 15.08 2.44 -1.86
CA LEU A 182 14.77 2.53 -0.43
C LEU A 182 15.68 3.54 0.26
N LYS A 183 16.98 3.55 -0.05
CA LYS A 183 17.91 4.49 0.57
C LYS A 183 17.63 5.93 0.16
N ASN A 184 17.41 6.20 -1.13
CA ASN A 184 17.03 7.55 -1.56
C ASN A 184 15.68 7.97 -0.97
N SER A 185 14.70 7.09 -0.88
CA SER A 185 13.40 7.43 -0.29
C SER A 185 13.54 7.84 1.20
N MET A 186 14.41 7.16 1.95
CA MET A 186 14.67 7.48 3.36
C MET A 186 15.49 8.75 3.57
N GLU A 187 16.57 8.93 2.81
CA GLU A 187 17.53 10.02 3.04
C GLU A 187 17.21 11.28 2.22
N GLN A 188 16.47 11.14 1.13
CA GLN A 188 16.25 12.16 0.10
C GLN A 188 14.76 12.28 -0.29
N GLY A 189 13.84 11.78 0.55
CA GLY A 189 12.41 11.68 0.27
C GLY A 189 11.69 13.01 0.01
N TYR A 190 12.33 14.16 0.23
CA TYR A 190 11.75 15.47 -0.09
C TYR A 190 11.76 15.78 -1.60
N TRP A 191 12.73 15.25 -2.36
CA TRP A 191 12.80 15.42 -3.83
C TRP A 191 12.69 14.10 -4.58
N PHE A 192 13.18 12.99 -4.00
CA PHE A 192 13.05 11.67 -4.57
C PHE A 192 11.75 11.03 -4.11
N LYS A 193 10.76 10.95 -5.00
CA LYS A 193 9.48 10.29 -4.74
C LYS A 193 9.41 9.00 -5.53
N GLN A 194 9.41 7.87 -4.84
CA GLN A 194 9.07 6.58 -5.41
C GLN A 194 7.78 6.08 -4.77
N ASN A 195 6.85 5.64 -5.60
CA ASN A 195 5.60 5.01 -5.18
C ASN A 195 5.28 3.82 -6.12
N PHE A 196 4.13 3.19 -5.91
CA PHE A 196 3.68 2.05 -6.71
C PHE A 196 2.64 2.44 -7.78
N GLY A 197 2.55 3.75 -8.07
CA GLY A 197 1.51 4.40 -8.88
C GLY A 197 0.11 4.28 -8.27
N ALA A 198 -0.86 4.92 -8.91
CA ALA A 198 -2.25 4.98 -8.41
C ALA A 198 -2.87 3.59 -8.19
N ILE A 199 -2.55 2.62 -9.06
CA ILE A 199 -3.07 1.26 -8.94
C ILE A 199 -2.34 0.42 -7.88
N GLY A 200 -1.24 0.93 -7.34
CA GLY A 200 -0.51 0.35 -6.24
C GLY A 200 -0.66 1.11 -4.93
N SER A 201 -1.39 2.22 -4.88
CA SER A 201 -1.56 3.06 -3.68
C SER A 201 -2.18 2.32 -2.50
N GLY A 202 -1.78 2.70 -1.29
CA GLY A 202 -2.23 2.11 -0.02
C GLY A 202 -2.97 3.08 0.88
N MET A 203 -3.21 2.67 2.12
CA MET A 203 -3.90 3.48 3.13
C MET A 203 -3.16 4.78 3.44
N GLN A 204 -1.82 4.81 3.41
CA GLN A 204 -1.05 6.04 3.61
C GLN A 204 -1.39 7.09 2.54
N ASP A 205 -1.48 6.69 1.27
CA ASP A 205 -1.90 7.58 0.19
C ASP A 205 -3.36 8.03 0.38
N ALA A 206 -4.22 7.12 0.85
CA ALA A 206 -5.64 7.38 1.08
C ALA A 206 -5.88 8.50 2.11
N VAL A 207 -5.21 8.44 3.26
CA VAL A 207 -5.35 9.45 4.32
C VAL A 207 -4.57 10.73 4.06
N SER A 208 -3.73 10.74 3.03
CA SER A 208 -2.98 11.93 2.59
C SER A 208 -3.74 12.78 1.58
N VAL A 209 -4.93 12.34 1.13
CA VAL A 209 -5.83 13.13 0.29
C VAL A 209 -6.46 14.26 1.10
N GLU A 210 -6.61 15.43 0.48
CA GLU A 210 -7.26 16.59 1.11
C GLU A 210 -8.69 16.26 1.58
N LEU A 211 -9.04 16.70 2.78
CA LEU A 211 -10.33 16.38 3.42
C LEU A 211 -11.53 16.75 2.53
N GLY A 212 -11.47 17.89 1.85
CA GLY A 212 -12.54 18.33 0.95
C GLY A 212 -12.79 17.35 -0.19
N ASP A 213 -11.73 16.83 -0.79
CA ASP A 213 -11.81 15.85 -1.88
C ASP A 213 -12.33 14.50 -1.37
N ILE A 214 -11.88 14.07 -0.19
CA ILE A 214 -12.41 12.87 0.47
C ILE A 214 -13.92 13.02 0.67
N LEU A 215 -14.38 14.12 1.25
CA LEU A 215 -15.81 14.33 1.54
C LEU A 215 -16.66 14.39 0.28
N GLU A 216 -16.17 15.03 -0.79
CA GLU A 216 -16.93 15.20 -2.03
C GLU A 216 -16.97 13.91 -2.88
N HIS A 217 -15.87 13.15 -2.91
CA HIS A 217 -15.73 11.98 -3.78
C HIS A 217 -16.01 10.63 -3.11
N THR A 218 -16.23 10.59 -1.79
CA THR A 218 -16.66 9.36 -1.11
C THR A 218 -18.18 9.19 -1.12
N SER A 219 -18.60 7.93 -1.07
CA SER A 219 -19.99 7.51 -0.89
C SER A 219 -20.14 6.71 0.39
N ARG A 220 -21.34 6.75 0.97
CA ARG A 220 -21.69 5.91 2.11
C ARG A 220 -21.72 4.42 1.71
N SER A 221 -21.12 3.57 2.53
CA SER A 221 -21.32 2.11 2.46
C SER A 221 -22.38 1.66 3.47
N ASN A 222 -23.11 0.61 3.14
CA ASN A 222 -23.97 -0.11 4.07
C ASN A 222 -23.27 -1.33 4.71
N ASN A 223 -22.06 -1.65 4.25
CA ASN A 223 -21.22 -2.72 4.78
C ASN A 223 -19.93 -2.11 5.35
N GLU A 224 -19.79 -2.11 6.68
CA GLU A 224 -18.62 -1.59 7.39
C GLU A 224 -17.35 -2.38 7.05
N ASP A 225 -17.47 -3.70 6.84
CA ASP A 225 -16.35 -4.61 6.50
C ASP A 225 -15.73 -4.31 5.13
N GLU A 226 -16.38 -3.48 4.31
CA GLU A 226 -15.92 -3.09 2.98
C GLU A 226 -15.45 -1.63 2.90
N THR A 227 -15.56 -0.85 3.98
CA THR A 227 -15.21 0.57 3.99
C THR A 227 -13.71 0.85 4.01
N THR A 228 -13.28 1.91 3.31
CA THR A 228 -11.88 2.38 3.38
C THR A 228 -11.65 3.35 4.55
N TYR A 229 -12.63 4.23 4.78
CA TYR A 229 -12.52 5.31 5.76
C TYR A 229 -13.58 5.21 6.84
N HIS A 230 -13.21 5.64 8.04
CA HIS A 230 -14.11 5.99 9.12
C HIS A 230 -14.15 7.52 9.27
N PHE A 231 -15.36 8.09 9.30
CA PHE A 231 -15.56 9.53 9.47
C PHE A 231 -16.12 9.81 10.86
N SER A 232 -15.41 10.65 11.62
CA SER A 232 -15.89 11.19 12.89
C SER A 232 -16.24 12.66 12.72
N THR A 233 -17.52 12.99 12.81
CA THR A 233 -18.02 14.36 12.62
C THR A 233 -18.42 14.97 13.96
N MET A 234 -17.85 16.13 14.28
CA MET A 234 -18.19 16.94 15.45
C MET A 234 -18.87 18.23 14.98
N ILE A 235 -20.01 18.56 15.59
CA ILE A 235 -20.77 19.76 15.28
C ILE A 235 -20.82 20.63 16.54
N ASP A 236 -20.16 21.79 16.49
CA ASP A 236 -20.22 22.81 17.53
C ASP A 236 -21.24 23.89 17.13
N ALA A 237 -22.39 23.84 17.80
CA ALA A 237 -23.55 24.68 17.56
C ALA A 237 -23.94 25.50 18.80
N ARG A 238 -22.96 25.87 19.64
CA ARG A 238 -23.19 26.61 20.89
C ARG A 238 -23.97 27.91 20.70
N ASP A 239 -23.73 28.63 19.61
CA ASP A 239 -24.37 29.91 19.33
C ASP A 239 -25.70 29.78 18.56
N ASN A 240 -25.92 28.66 17.88
CA ASN A 240 -27.12 28.39 17.07
C ASN A 240 -27.57 26.93 17.26
N PRO A 241 -28.32 26.62 18.33
CA PRO A 241 -28.70 25.24 18.65
C PRO A 241 -29.40 24.53 17.49
N ILE A 242 -29.02 23.27 17.27
CA ILE A 242 -29.57 22.42 16.21
C ILE A 242 -30.62 21.49 16.84
N SER A 243 -31.78 21.38 16.20
CA SER A 243 -32.83 20.48 16.68
C SER A 243 -32.55 19.03 16.29
N GLY A 244 -33.11 18.07 17.05
CA GLY A 244 -33.04 16.66 16.67
C GLY A 244 -33.66 16.36 15.31
N GLU A 245 -34.72 17.09 14.92
CA GLU A 245 -35.34 16.98 13.61
C GLU A 245 -34.37 17.41 12.49
N GLU A 246 -33.63 18.50 12.69
CA GLU A 246 -32.66 18.99 11.70
C GLU A 246 -31.51 17.99 11.51
N ILE A 247 -31.05 17.33 12.58
CA ILE A 247 -30.06 16.23 12.49
C ILE A 247 -30.66 15.04 11.71
N TYR A 248 -31.90 14.69 11.99
CA TYR A 248 -32.59 13.61 11.29
C TYR A 248 -32.75 13.92 9.80
N GLU A 249 -33.08 15.15 9.43
CA GLU A 249 -33.15 15.57 8.02
C GLU A 249 -31.78 15.50 7.32
N ILE A 250 -30.69 15.89 7.98
CA ILE A 250 -29.32 15.75 7.46
C ILE A 250 -29.03 14.27 7.18
N GLN A 251 -29.37 13.38 8.12
CA GLN A 251 -29.18 11.95 7.95
C GLN A 251 -30.00 11.40 6.77
N GLN A 252 -31.30 11.73 6.71
CA GLN A 252 -32.19 11.30 5.62
C GLN A 252 -31.70 11.78 4.25
N GLU A 253 -31.18 13.01 4.16
CA GLU A 253 -30.57 13.52 2.94
C GLU A 253 -29.29 12.77 2.56
N ALA A 254 -28.43 12.45 3.53
CA ALA A 254 -27.24 11.63 3.29
C ALA A 254 -27.63 10.23 2.75
N GLU A 255 -28.65 9.58 3.32
CA GLU A 255 -29.11 8.27 2.82
C GLU A 255 -29.68 8.39 1.41
N ARG A 256 -30.53 9.39 1.16
CA ARG A 256 -31.17 9.61 -0.15
C ARG A 256 -30.18 9.95 -1.26
N THR A 257 -29.12 10.70 -0.93
CA THR A 257 -28.12 11.17 -1.92
C THR A 257 -26.92 10.24 -2.03
N GLY A 258 -26.76 9.30 -1.11
CA GLY A 258 -25.58 8.43 -1.01
C GLY A 258 -24.31 9.16 -0.53
N LYS A 259 -24.40 10.44 -0.17
CA LYS A 259 -23.29 11.23 0.35
C LYS A 259 -23.06 10.96 1.83
N SER A 260 -21.88 11.31 2.33
CA SER A 260 -21.56 11.19 3.75
C SER A 260 -22.39 12.18 4.58
N PHE A 261 -22.72 11.79 5.82
CA PHE A 261 -23.33 12.70 6.79
C PHE A 261 -22.48 13.97 6.98
N ALA A 262 -21.16 13.80 7.05
CA ALA A 262 -20.18 14.89 7.17
C ALA A 262 -20.36 15.96 6.08
N LEU A 263 -20.45 15.57 4.81
CA LEU A 263 -20.60 16.50 3.69
C LEU A 263 -21.95 17.24 3.76
N VAL A 264 -23.04 16.51 4.04
CA VAL A 264 -24.38 17.11 4.12
C VAL A 264 -24.47 18.08 5.30
N ALA A 265 -23.91 17.71 6.46
CA ALA A 265 -23.84 18.57 7.64
C ALA A 265 -23.03 19.84 7.36
N GLN A 266 -21.86 19.73 6.73
CA GLN A 266 -21.05 20.90 6.33
C GLN A 266 -21.81 21.85 5.40
N LYS A 267 -22.59 21.32 4.45
CA LYS A 267 -23.36 22.13 3.51
C LYS A 267 -24.56 22.80 4.18
N ARG A 268 -25.35 22.07 4.98
CA ARG A 268 -26.57 22.59 5.63
C ARG A 268 -26.29 23.54 6.78
N LEU A 269 -25.25 23.28 7.56
CA LEU A 269 -24.93 24.03 8.77
C LEU A 269 -23.88 25.12 8.53
N LYS A 270 -23.51 25.33 7.27
CA LYS A 270 -22.57 26.38 6.85
C LYS A 270 -22.98 27.72 7.48
N GLU A 271 -22.00 28.46 8.00
CA GLU A 271 -22.17 29.76 8.69
C GLU A 271 -22.96 29.73 10.01
N ARG A 272 -23.67 28.63 10.34
CA ARG A 272 -24.47 28.50 11.57
C ARG A 272 -23.76 27.72 12.68
N ALA A 273 -23.02 26.68 12.31
CA ALA A 273 -22.28 25.84 13.24
C ALA A 273 -20.88 25.54 12.68
N ASN A 274 -19.94 25.25 13.58
CA ASN A 274 -18.63 24.78 13.19
C ASN A 274 -18.67 23.24 13.07
N VAL A 275 -18.57 22.74 11.84
CA VAL A 275 -18.57 21.30 11.54
C VAL A 275 -17.15 20.84 11.24
N GLN A 276 -16.61 20.01 12.12
CA GLN A 276 -15.29 19.40 11.98
C GLN A 276 -15.44 17.93 11.64
N THR A 277 -14.60 17.41 10.76
CA THR A 277 -14.56 15.98 10.44
C THR A 277 -13.14 15.49 10.46
N VAL A 278 -12.93 14.40 11.19
CA VAL A 278 -11.68 13.63 11.19
C VAL A 278 -11.93 12.39 10.35
N VAL A 279 -11.03 12.15 9.39
CA VAL A 279 -11.02 10.94 8.57
C VAL A 279 -9.91 10.04 9.09
N SER A 280 -10.23 8.79 9.37
CA SER A 280 -9.26 7.77 9.77
C SER A 280 -9.44 6.52 8.90
N PRO A 281 -8.45 5.61 8.89
CA PRO A 281 -8.64 4.26 8.36
C PRO A 281 -9.85 3.59 9.03
N ALA A 282 -10.60 2.80 8.27
CA ALA A 282 -11.66 1.96 8.82
C ALA A 282 -11.10 0.72 9.55
N ASP A 283 -11.88 0.12 10.45
CA ASP A 283 -11.49 -1.12 11.14
C ASP A 283 -11.35 -2.32 10.19
N SER A 284 -11.89 -2.21 8.97
CA SER A 284 -11.81 -3.28 7.96
C SER A 284 -10.47 -3.34 7.22
N ILE A 285 -9.57 -2.39 7.48
CA ILE A 285 -8.21 -2.36 6.93
C ILE A 285 -7.39 -3.47 7.61
N PRO A 286 -6.55 -4.23 6.86
CA PRO A 286 -5.79 -5.32 7.48
C PRO A 286 -4.78 -4.79 8.51
N ASP A 287 -4.58 -5.50 9.61
CA ASP A 287 -3.50 -5.20 10.56
C ASP A 287 -2.11 -5.39 9.93
N ILE A 288 -1.14 -4.57 10.35
CA ILE A 288 0.28 -4.83 10.06
C ILE A 288 0.75 -6.01 10.92
N ALA A 289 0.93 -7.18 10.29
CA ALA A 289 1.31 -8.39 11.01
C ALA A 289 2.72 -8.24 11.60
N SER A 290 2.85 -8.43 12.91
CA SER A 290 4.13 -8.31 13.60
C SER A 290 4.89 -9.63 13.65
N ARG A 291 6.23 -9.53 13.67
CA ARG A 291 7.09 -10.65 14.01
C ARG A 291 6.89 -11.00 15.49
N THR A 292 6.58 -12.26 15.78
CA THR A 292 6.47 -12.73 17.16
C THR A 292 7.84 -12.59 17.84
N GLU A 293 7.93 -11.78 18.89
CA GLU A 293 9.18 -11.64 19.64
C GLU A 293 9.55 -12.99 20.27
N HIS A 294 10.70 -13.54 19.88
CA HIS A 294 11.30 -14.63 20.62
C HIS A 294 11.77 -14.07 21.96
N LYS A 295 11.06 -14.38 23.05
CA LYS A 295 11.60 -14.22 24.40
C LYS A 295 12.94 -14.95 24.44
N ARG A 296 14.04 -14.22 24.67
CA ARG A 296 15.34 -14.81 24.96
C ARG A 296 15.14 -15.79 26.12
N ARG A 297 15.42 -17.07 25.88
CA ARG A 297 15.54 -18.07 26.93
C ARG A 297 16.85 -17.87 27.67
#